data_AF-A0A4Q1CLP9-F1
#
_entry.id   AF-A0A4Q1CLP9-F1
#
_cell.length_a   1.000
_cell.length_b   1.000
_cell.length_c   1.000
_cell.angle_alpha   90.00
_cell.angle_beta   90.00
_cell.angle_gamma   90.00
#
_symmetry.space_group_name_H-M   'P 1'
#
loop_
_entity.id
_entity.type
_entity.pdbx_description
1 polymer ?
#
loop_
_entity_poly.entity_id
_entity_poly.type
_entity_poly.pdbx_seq_one_letter_code
_entity_poly.pdbx_strand_id
1 'polypeptide(L)'
;MKKTICLIVLFVANHVMAQLKVEELMNDSLVKAFVCEQTGRNFQNVHLVSIDELKERKQLEAVTVFDSLQTVHKLVDDFNEDGKKDLIVSYAFRVPSQMYFDGFFIQAFVSNEKGKYDLKDLWHRYEYLLGRIIGMDRKSKSFVVARQWIDFRKEVLGFDTLFYFQGEFINKNNTCNIGFDQLEYYTTSNWLASSYKYSYFTLFANGVIRREDFDMGNRKIYQCQLKKEIFDSLNNLICAVNLWELKGRYEMENVHDVGTSHLVISYKGTVKKIDDYGHWGNFGLAVIYKTLSRLSKDSDWVLIEQITKKDEGKY
;
A
#
# COMPACT_ATOMS: atom_id res chain seq x y z
N MET A 1 -43.09 -18.30 7.41
CA MET A 1 -41.80 -18.03 8.09
C MET A 1 -40.86 -17.16 7.24
N LYS A 2 -41.22 -15.90 6.95
CA LYS A 2 -40.39 -14.96 6.16
C LYS A 2 -40.29 -13.56 6.77
N LYS A 3 -40.70 -13.37 8.04
CA LYS A 3 -40.74 -12.05 8.71
C LYS A 3 -39.74 -11.87 9.85
N THR A 4 -38.96 -12.89 10.21
CA THR A 4 -38.07 -12.83 11.39
C THR A 4 -36.68 -12.24 11.09
N ILE A 5 -36.27 -12.14 9.82
CA ILE A 5 -34.93 -11.61 9.46
C ILE A 5 -34.91 -10.07 9.38
N CYS A 6 -36.07 -9.41 9.19
CA CYS A 6 -36.13 -7.95 9.08
C CYS A 6 -35.96 -7.22 10.42
N LEU A 7 -36.17 -7.89 11.57
CA LEU A 7 -36.13 -7.24 12.88
C LEU A 7 -34.70 -7.02 13.41
N ILE A 8 -33.71 -7.78 12.94
CA ILE A 8 -32.31 -7.61 13.37
C ILE A 8 -31.67 -6.39 12.70
N VAL A 9 -32.14 -5.98 11.52
CA VAL A 9 -31.57 -4.83 10.79
C VAL A 9 -32.13 -3.48 11.29
N LEU A 10 -33.35 -3.46 11.84
CA LEU A 10 -33.99 -2.23 12.34
C LEU A 10 -33.68 -1.88 13.80
N PHE A 11 -33.24 -2.84 14.61
CA PHE A 11 -32.87 -2.58 16.01
C PHE A 11 -31.53 -1.86 16.19
N VAL A 12 -30.76 -1.73 15.12
CA VAL A 12 -29.38 -1.25 15.11
C VAL A 12 -29.31 0.28 14.91
N ALA A 13 -30.41 0.94 14.53
CA ALA A 13 -30.41 2.37 14.22
C ALA A 13 -30.47 3.32 15.43
N ASN A 14 -30.83 2.84 16.64
CA ASN A 14 -31.10 3.71 17.80
C ASN A 14 -30.39 3.32 19.11
N HIS A 15 -29.46 2.37 19.07
CA HIS A 15 -28.52 2.19 20.17
C HIS A 15 -27.19 2.79 19.78
N VAL A 16 -26.50 3.39 20.75
CA VAL A 16 -25.05 3.60 20.69
C VAL A 16 -24.47 2.29 20.17
N MET A 17 -24.18 2.25 18.87
CA MET A 17 -23.81 1.03 18.18
C MET A 17 -22.56 0.54 18.90
N ALA A 18 -22.69 -0.55 19.64
CA ALA A 18 -21.52 -1.22 20.17
C ALA A 18 -20.65 -1.51 18.94
N GLN A 19 -19.48 -0.89 18.90
CA GLN A 19 -18.55 -1.02 17.79
C GLN A 19 -18.26 -2.51 17.62
N LEU A 20 -18.57 -3.04 16.43
CA LEU A 20 -18.35 -4.47 16.16
C LEU A 20 -16.86 -4.77 16.32
N LYS A 21 -16.54 -5.84 17.04
CA LYS A 21 -15.16 -6.29 17.19
C LYS A 21 -14.84 -7.45 16.25
N VAL A 22 -13.58 -7.59 15.85
CA VAL A 22 -13.17 -8.63 14.90
C VAL A 22 -13.45 -10.03 15.44
N GLU A 23 -13.30 -10.26 16.75
CA GLU A 23 -13.61 -11.53 17.41
C GLU A 23 -15.10 -11.93 17.34
N GLU A 24 -16.00 -10.99 17.03
CA GLU A 24 -17.45 -11.21 16.94
C GLU A 24 -17.90 -11.54 15.50
N LEU A 25 -17.01 -11.48 14.51
CA LEU A 25 -17.33 -11.57 13.07
C LEU A 25 -17.54 -13.03 12.58
N MET A 26 -18.53 -13.69 13.17
CA MET A 26 -18.82 -15.11 12.98
C MET A 26 -19.31 -15.48 11.57
N ASN A 27 -19.78 -14.52 10.77
CA ASN A 27 -20.29 -14.75 9.42
C ASN A 27 -20.04 -13.54 8.50
N ASP A 28 -20.27 -13.74 7.22
CA ASP A 28 -20.01 -12.77 6.15
C ASP A 28 -20.88 -11.51 6.26
N SER A 29 -22.09 -11.61 6.82
CA SER A 29 -22.95 -10.45 7.04
C SER A 29 -22.37 -9.53 8.12
N LEU A 30 -21.80 -10.09 9.19
CA LEU A 30 -21.13 -9.32 10.23
C LEU A 30 -19.81 -8.70 9.73
N VAL A 31 -19.02 -9.46 8.95
CA VAL A 31 -17.80 -8.93 8.31
C VAL A 31 -18.13 -7.72 7.43
N LYS A 32 -19.18 -7.86 6.61
CA LYS A 32 -19.65 -6.78 5.75
C LYS A 32 -20.13 -5.56 6.55
N ALA A 33 -20.88 -5.78 7.63
CA ALA A 33 -21.32 -4.69 8.51
C ALA A 33 -20.13 -3.96 9.13
N PHE A 34 -19.13 -4.71 9.62
CA PHE A 34 -17.89 -4.18 10.14
C PHE A 34 -17.11 -3.36 9.09
N VAL A 35 -16.91 -3.88 7.88
CA VAL A 35 -16.25 -3.14 6.78
C VAL A 35 -16.98 -1.83 6.50
N CYS A 36 -18.30 -1.84 6.43
CA CYS A 36 -19.11 -0.64 6.20
C CYS A 36 -18.98 0.38 7.32
N GLU A 37 -19.01 -0.07 8.58
CA GLU A 37 -18.80 0.77 9.75
C GLU A 37 -17.42 1.45 9.70
N GLN A 38 -16.36 0.67 9.46
CA GLN A 38 -14.99 1.18 9.49
C GLN A 38 -14.62 2.05 8.27
N THR A 39 -15.25 1.82 7.11
CA THR A 39 -14.94 2.54 5.86
C THR A 39 -15.94 3.64 5.51
N GLY A 40 -17.07 3.74 6.24
CA GLY A 40 -18.18 4.64 5.90
C GLY A 40 -18.93 4.27 4.62
N ARG A 41 -18.68 3.08 4.04
CA ARG A 41 -19.32 2.62 2.80
C ARG A 41 -20.72 2.09 3.07
N ASN A 42 -21.63 2.29 2.12
CA ASN A 42 -22.99 1.75 2.20
C ASN A 42 -22.97 0.21 2.20
N PHE A 43 -23.65 -0.40 3.17
CA PHE A 43 -23.82 -1.85 3.28
C PHE A 43 -24.31 -2.48 1.98
N GLN A 44 -25.28 -1.90 1.28
CA GLN A 44 -25.79 -2.49 0.05
C GLN A 44 -24.74 -2.61 -1.07
N ASN A 45 -23.65 -1.84 -0.97
CA ASN A 45 -22.63 -1.73 -2.01
C ASN A 45 -21.38 -2.55 -1.73
N VAL A 46 -21.22 -3.13 -0.53
CA VAL A 46 -20.05 -3.96 -0.18
C VAL A 46 -20.39 -5.44 -0.38
N HIS A 47 -19.55 -6.18 -1.10
CA HIS A 47 -19.79 -7.58 -1.40
C HIS A 47 -18.54 -8.42 -1.16
N LEU A 48 -18.68 -9.55 -0.46
CA LEU A 48 -17.62 -10.54 -0.31
C LEU A 48 -17.75 -11.54 -1.48
N VAL A 49 -17.21 -11.14 -2.63
CA VAL A 49 -17.51 -11.78 -3.94
C VAL A 49 -16.61 -12.97 -4.19
N SER A 50 -17.19 -14.14 -4.45
CA SER A 50 -16.48 -15.34 -4.88
C SER A 50 -16.00 -15.25 -6.33
N ILE A 51 -15.07 -16.14 -6.74
CA ILE A 51 -14.68 -16.24 -8.15
C ILE A 51 -15.89 -16.65 -9.02
N ASP A 52 -16.70 -17.59 -8.55
CA ASP A 52 -17.88 -18.06 -9.27
C ASP A 52 -18.90 -16.93 -9.50
N GLU A 53 -19.17 -16.08 -8.49
CA GLU A 53 -20.08 -14.94 -8.67
C GLU A 53 -19.55 -13.96 -9.74
N LEU A 54 -18.24 -13.74 -9.83
CA LEU A 54 -17.66 -12.91 -10.88
C LEU A 54 -17.83 -13.51 -12.28
N LYS A 55 -17.69 -14.83 -12.39
CA LYS A 55 -17.92 -15.56 -13.65
C LYS A 55 -19.39 -15.52 -14.07
N GLU A 56 -20.32 -15.75 -13.15
CA GLU A 56 -21.76 -15.64 -13.39
C GLU A 56 -22.15 -14.24 -13.91
N ARG A 57 -21.48 -13.21 -13.41
CA ARG A 57 -21.64 -11.81 -13.85
C ARG A 57 -20.86 -11.44 -15.10
N LYS A 58 -20.09 -12.37 -15.69
CA LYS A 58 -19.21 -12.15 -16.85
C LYS A 58 -18.16 -11.04 -16.62
N GLN A 59 -17.72 -10.88 -15.37
CA GLN A 59 -16.60 -9.99 -15.00
C GLN A 59 -15.24 -10.69 -15.00
N LEU A 60 -15.26 -12.02 -15.02
CA LEU A 60 -14.11 -12.87 -15.29
C LEU A 60 -14.45 -13.81 -16.43
N GLU A 61 -13.42 -14.23 -17.16
CA GLU A 61 -13.55 -15.32 -18.12
C GLU A 61 -14.04 -16.61 -17.44
N ALA A 62 -14.72 -17.47 -18.21
CA ALA A 62 -15.25 -18.73 -17.69
C ALA A 62 -14.13 -19.63 -17.12
N VAL A 63 -12.92 -19.51 -17.68
CA VAL A 63 -11.69 -20.12 -17.17
C VAL A 63 -10.72 -18.99 -16.86
N THR A 64 -10.21 -18.92 -15.64
CA THR A 64 -9.26 -17.90 -15.21
C THR A 64 -8.09 -18.52 -14.46
N VAL A 65 -6.97 -17.81 -14.39
CA VAL A 65 -5.79 -18.23 -13.61
C VAL A 65 -6.10 -18.50 -12.13
N PHE A 66 -7.15 -17.89 -11.57
CA PHE A 66 -7.60 -18.13 -10.19
C PHE A 66 -8.28 -19.48 -9.97
N ASP A 67 -8.73 -20.18 -11.00
CA ASP A 67 -9.43 -21.47 -10.86
C ASP A 67 -8.55 -22.56 -10.25
N SER A 68 -7.24 -22.39 -10.39
CA SER A 68 -6.23 -23.26 -9.81
C SER A 68 -5.93 -22.96 -8.33
N LEU A 69 -6.51 -21.89 -7.78
CA LEU A 69 -6.17 -21.38 -6.45
C LEU A 69 -7.33 -21.56 -5.48
N GLN A 70 -7.01 -22.08 -4.30
CA GLN A 70 -7.90 -21.95 -3.16
C GLN A 70 -7.79 -20.51 -2.64
N THR A 71 -8.89 -19.76 -2.71
CA THR A 71 -8.95 -18.37 -2.22
C THR A 71 -9.85 -18.27 -1.00
N VAL A 72 -9.58 -17.28 -0.15
CA VAL A 72 -10.42 -16.92 1.00
C VAL A 72 -10.78 -15.45 0.92
N HIS A 73 -11.96 -15.09 1.44
CA HIS A 73 -12.39 -13.68 1.48
C HIS A 73 -11.95 -12.96 2.75
N LYS A 74 -11.53 -13.70 3.80
CA LYS A 74 -11.05 -13.11 5.04
C LYS A 74 -10.00 -13.95 5.75
N LEU A 75 -9.14 -13.27 6.50
CA LEU A 75 -8.24 -13.83 7.51
C LEU A 75 -8.45 -13.06 8.81
N VAL A 76 -8.40 -13.79 9.93
CA VAL A 76 -8.48 -13.22 11.28
C VAL A 76 -7.31 -13.77 12.08
N ASP A 77 -6.42 -12.89 12.50
CA ASP A 77 -5.32 -13.21 13.41
C ASP A 77 -4.85 -11.96 14.16
N ASP A 78 -3.91 -12.11 15.08
CA ASP A 78 -3.18 -11.00 15.70
C ASP A 78 -1.90 -10.78 14.89
N PHE A 79 -1.92 -9.85 13.93
CA PHE A 79 -0.78 -9.60 13.02
C PHE A 79 0.23 -8.63 13.64
N ASN A 80 -0.22 -7.71 14.48
CA ASN A 80 0.63 -6.73 15.16
C ASN A 80 1.15 -7.20 16.54
N GLU A 81 0.74 -8.39 16.98
CA GLU A 81 1.12 -9.02 18.25
C GLU A 81 0.69 -8.19 19.48
N ASP A 82 -0.46 -7.50 19.39
CA ASP A 82 -1.02 -6.68 20.49
C ASP A 82 -1.99 -7.45 21.40
N GLY A 83 -2.22 -8.73 21.11
CA GLY A 83 -3.14 -9.62 21.82
C GLY A 83 -4.60 -9.54 21.37
N LYS A 84 -4.93 -8.69 20.40
CA LYS A 84 -6.27 -8.53 19.83
C LYS A 84 -6.33 -9.11 18.42
N LYS A 85 -7.55 -9.24 17.88
CA LYS A 85 -7.75 -9.78 16.54
C LYS A 85 -7.84 -8.66 15.51
N ASP A 86 -7.10 -8.84 14.44
CA ASP A 86 -7.12 -8.06 13.22
C ASP A 86 -7.90 -8.80 12.13
N LEU A 87 -8.37 -8.05 11.15
CA LEU A 87 -9.07 -8.58 9.99
C LEU A 87 -8.35 -8.20 8.72
N ILE A 88 -8.06 -9.17 7.87
CA ILE A 88 -7.76 -8.93 6.45
C ILE A 88 -8.94 -9.43 5.64
N VAL A 89 -9.45 -8.62 4.73
CA VAL A 89 -10.65 -8.96 3.96
C VAL A 89 -10.52 -8.52 2.51
N SER A 90 -10.94 -9.40 1.61
CA SER A 90 -11.14 -9.11 0.20
C SER A 90 -12.61 -8.90 -0.08
N TYR A 91 -12.96 -7.75 -0.67
CA TYR A 91 -14.34 -7.41 -1.01
C TYR A 91 -14.39 -6.60 -2.31
N ALA A 92 -15.57 -6.52 -2.90
CA ALA A 92 -15.84 -5.68 -4.05
C ALA A 92 -16.87 -4.61 -3.71
N PHE A 93 -16.77 -3.48 -4.39
CA PHE A 93 -17.74 -2.41 -4.30
C PHE A 93 -18.64 -2.41 -5.53
N ARG A 94 -19.96 -2.25 -5.34
CA ARG A 94 -20.94 -2.14 -6.41
C ARG A 94 -21.67 -0.81 -6.34
N VAL A 95 -21.72 -0.10 -7.46
CA VAL A 95 -22.62 1.05 -7.61
C VAL A 95 -24.02 0.53 -8.00
N PRO A 96 -25.12 0.98 -7.35
CA PRO A 96 -26.46 0.44 -7.61
C PRO A 96 -26.90 0.50 -9.08
N SER A 97 -26.45 1.50 -9.84
CA SER A 97 -26.76 1.68 -11.25
C SER A 97 -25.95 0.79 -12.20
N GLN A 98 -24.94 0.07 -11.70
CA GLN A 98 -24.05 -0.76 -12.50
C GLN A 98 -24.36 -2.26 -12.33
N MET A 99 -24.21 -2.99 -13.44
CA MET A 99 -24.27 -4.46 -13.44
C MET A 99 -22.98 -5.11 -12.91
N TYR A 100 -21.90 -4.34 -12.84
CA TYR A 100 -20.54 -4.78 -12.52
C TYR A 100 -20.08 -4.22 -11.18
N PHE A 101 -19.13 -4.90 -10.53
CA PHE A 101 -18.35 -4.31 -9.44
C PHE A 101 -17.39 -3.23 -9.99
N ASP A 102 -17.37 -2.09 -9.31
CA ASP A 102 -16.64 -0.87 -9.66
C ASP A 102 -15.19 -0.88 -9.13
N GLY A 103 -14.93 -1.69 -8.08
CA GLY A 103 -13.59 -1.84 -7.52
C GLY A 103 -13.43 -3.07 -6.66
N PHE A 104 -12.22 -3.61 -6.67
CA PHE A 104 -11.80 -4.73 -5.81
C PHE A 104 -10.81 -4.24 -4.76
N PHE A 105 -11.07 -4.63 -3.52
CA PHE A 105 -10.34 -4.17 -2.36
C PHE A 105 -9.74 -5.38 -1.64
N ILE A 106 -8.52 -5.22 -1.17
CA ILE A 106 -7.97 -6.01 -0.06
C ILE A 106 -7.56 -5.00 0.99
N GLN A 107 -8.17 -5.10 2.17
CA GLN A 107 -7.92 -4.18 3.27
C GLN A 107 -7.58 -4.98 4.52
N ALA A 108 -6.69 -4.41 5.34
CA ALA A 108 -6.46 -4.88 6.70
C ALA A 108 -6.97 -3.85 7.70
N PHE A 109 -7.63 -4.33 8.75
CA PHE A 109 -8.11 -3.59 9.89
C PHE A 109 -7.30 -4.08 11.08
N VAL A 110 -6.30 -3.30 11.46
CA VAL A 110 -5.34 -3.69 12.51
C VAL A 110 -5.72 -2.97 13.80
N SER A 111 -5.93 -3.69 14.89
CA SER A 111 -6.30 -3.07 16.16
C SER A 111 -5.25 -2.06 16.62
N ASN A 112 -5.72 -1.02 17.30
CA ASN A 112 -4.85 -0.02 17.91
C ASN A 112 -5.13 0.13 19.40
N GLU A 113 -4.26 0.88 20.07
CA GLU A 113 -4.30 1.11 21.51
C GLU A 113 -5.61 1.76 21.99
N LYS A 114 -6.29 2.51 21.10
CA LYS A 114 -7.56 3.18 21.39
C LYS A 114 -8.77 2.25 21.29
N GLY A 115 -8.55 0.95 21.06
CA GLY A 115 -9.62 -0.03 20.84
C GLY A 115 -10.35 0.16 19.50
N LYS A 116 -9.74 0.88 18.55
CA LYS A 116 -10.22 1.04 17.17
C LYS A 116 -9.33 0.22 16.23
N TYR A 117 -9.56 0.36 14.93
CA TYR A 117 -8.76 -0.28 13.89
C TYR A 117 -8.11 0.76 12.97
N ASP A 118 -6.82 0.58 12.70
CA ASP A 118 -6.10 1.27 11.65
C ASP A 118 -6.39 0.56 10.33
N LEU A 119 -6.95 1.31 9.38
CA LEU A 119 -7.25 0.82 8.04
C LEU A 119 -5.99 0.86 7.16
N LYS A 120 -5.65 -0.29 6.57
CA LYS A 120 -4.54 -0.46 5.64
C LYS A 120 -5.06 -0.94 4.30
N ASP A 121 -4.87 -0.13 3.26
CA ASP A 121 -5.17 -0.53 1.89
C ASP A 121 -4.02 -1.39 1.33
N LEU A 122 -4.28 -2.69 1.22
CA LEU A 122 -3.35 -3.68 0.64
C LEU A 122 -3.61 -3.88 -0.86
N TRP A 123 -4.79 -3.52 -1.33
CA TRP A 123 -5.06 -3.53 -2.75
C TRP A 123 -6.16 -2.53 -3.02
N HIS A 124 -5.79 -1.47 -3.72
CA HIS A 124 -6.74 -0.54 -4.28
C HIS A 124 -6.31 -0.23 -5.70
N ARG A 125 -7.03 -0.78 -6.68
CA ARG A 125 -6.78 -0.49 -8.08
C ARG A 125 -8.07 -0.24 -8.83
N TYR A 126 -7.97 0.72 -9.75
CA TYR A 126 -8.98 0.99 -10.75
C TYR A 126 -8.86 -0.06 -11.86
N GLU A 127 -9.97 -0.73 -12.10
CA GLU A 127 -10.28 -1.54 -13.28
C GLU A 127 -9.47 -2.85 -13.53
N TYR A 128 -10.23 -3.93 -13.80
CA TYR A 128 -9.87 -5.26 -14.32
C TYR A 128 -8.86 -6.13 -13.55
N LEU A 129 -8.14 -5.61 -12.56
CA LEU A 129 -7.11 -6.38 -11.86
C LEU A 129 -7.59 -6.93 -10.51
N LEU A 130 -7.80 -8.25 -10.48
CA LEU A 130 -8.28 -8.95 -9.30
C LEU A 130 -7.15 -9.26 -8.32
N GLY A 131 -7.35 -8.89 -7.06
CA GLY A 131 -6.56 -9.37 -5.93
C GLY A 131 -7.34 -10.42 -5.13
N ARG A 132 -6.69 -11.50 -4.70
CA ARG A 132 -7.27 -12.52 -3.82
C ARG A 132 -6.32 -12.94 -2.71
N ILE A 133 -6.89 -13.23 -1.55
CA ILE A 133 -6.14 -13.84 -0.45
C ILE A 133 -6.12 -15.35 -0.71
N ILE A 134 -4.95 -15.97 -0.70
CA ILE A 134 -4.80 -17.41 -0.90
C ILE A 134 -4.85 -18.14 0.44
N GLY A 135 -4.12 -17.64 1.43
CA GLY A 135 -4.02 -18.28 2.73
C GLY A 135 -2.99 -17.60 3.62
N MET A 136 -2.81 -18.16 4.81
CA MET A 136 -1.96 -17.62 5.85
C MET A 136 -1.07 -18.70 6.45
N ASP A 137 0.21 -18.39 6.63
CA ASP A 137 1.11 -19.10 7.53
C ASP A 137 0.99 -18.49 8.92
N ARG A 138 0.32 -19.22 9.83
CA ARG A 138 0.12 -18.79 11.22
C ARG A 138 1.41 -18.69 12.01
N LYS A 139 2.44 -19.47 11.65
CA LYS A 139 3.71 -19.51 12.39
C LYS A 139 4.50 -18.24 12.14
N SER A 140 4.57 -17.77 10.90
CA SER A 140 5.26 -16.52 10.57
C SER A 140 4.34 -15.31 10.44
N LYS A 141 3.05 -15.45 10.81
CA LYS A 141 2.04 -14.37 10.74
C LYS A 141 2.02 -13.64 9.39
N SER A 142 2.23 -14.41 8.32
CA SER A 142 2.26 -13.89 6.97
C SER A 142 1.18 -14.53 6.13
N PHE A 143 0.68 -13.81 5.13
CA PHE A 143 -0.35 -14.31 4.24
C PHE A 143 0.01 -14.02 2.79
N VAL A 144 -0.58 -14.78 1.88
CA VAL A 144 -0.32 -14.65 0.45
C VAL A 144 -1.48 -13.95 -0.23
N VAL A 145 -1.16 -12.89 -0.96
CA VAL A 145 -2.05 -12.23 -1.90
C VAL A 145 -1.66 -12.64 -3.30
N ALA A 146 -2.60 -13.19 -4.05
CA ALA A 146 -2.48 -13.36 -5.49
C ALA A 146 -3.01 -12.11 -6.19
N ARG A 147 -2.24 -11.61 -7.15
CA ARG A 147 -2.54 -10.42 -7.96
C ARG A 147 -2.58 -10.81 -9.42
N GLN A 148 -3.64 -10.43 -10.10
CA GLN A 148 -3.75 -10.53 -11.54
C GLN A 148 -3.34 -9.20 -12.18
N TRP A 149 -2.54 -9.26 -13.24
CA TRP A 149 -2.36 -8.15 -14.18
C TRP A 149 -2.38 -8.64 -15.62
N ILE A 150 -2.46 -7.70 -16.56
CA ILE A 150 -2.39 -7.98 -17.98
C ILE A 150 -1.01 -7.58 -18.48
N ASP A 151 -0.34 -8.50 -19.15
CA ASP A 151 0.97 -8.30 -19.80
C ASP A 151 0.87 -8.81 -21.24
N PHE A 152 0.98 -7.94 -22.24
CA PHE A 152 0.77 -8.24 -23.67
C PHE A 152 -0.51 -9.04 -23.97
N ARG A 153 -1.64 -8.64 -23.37
CA ARG A 153 -2.96 -9.34 -23.45
C ARG A 153 -3.00 -10.73 -22.82
N LYS A 154 -1.97 -11.11 -22.05
CA LYS A 154 -1.97 -12.34 -21.26
C LYS A 154 -2.28 -12.01 -19.81
N GLU A 155 -3.17 -12.78 -19.21
CA GLU A 155 -3.34 -12.75 -17.77
C GLU A 155 -2.09 -13.30 -17.11
N VAL A 156 -1.46 -12.50 -16.25
CA VAL A 156 -0.35 -12.92 -15.43
C VAL A 156 -0.78 -12.89 -13.98
N LEU A 157 -0.39 -13.94 -13.26
CA LEU A 157 -0.63 -14.09 -11.85
C LEU A 157 0.69 -13.93 -11.10
N GLY A 158 0.73 -12.99 -10.17
CA GLY A 158 1.82 -12.85 -9.22
C GLY A 158 1.35 -13.09 -7.79
N PHE A 159 2.31 -13.38 -6.93
CA PHE A 159 2.06 -13.70 -5.54
C PHE A 159 2.95 -12.86 -4.65
N ASP A 160 2.35 -12.29 -3.61
CA ASP A 160 3.05 -11.52 -2.61
C ASP A 160 2.76 -12.13 -1.25
N THR A 161 3.82 -12.59 -0.59
CA THR A 161 3.72 -12.97 0.82
C THR A 161 3.90 -11.71 1.65
N LEU A 162 2.88 -11.31 2.40
CA LEU A 162 2.86 -10.09 3.19
C LEU A 162 2.91 -10.43 4.68
N PHE A 163 3.59 -9.60 5.46
CA PHE A 163 3.60 -9.65 6.91
C PHE A 163 3.55 -8.24 7.49
N TYR A 164 3.11 -8.12 8.74
CA TYR A 164 3.01 -6.84 9.42
C TYR A 164 4.38 -6.43 9.99
N PHE A 165 4.80 -5.20 9.70
CA PHE A 165 6.08 -4.65 10.09
C PHE A 165 5.97 -3.14 10.32
N GLN A 166 6.34 -2.69 11.51
CA GLN A 166 6.38 -1.26 11.88
C GLN A 166 5.10 -0.49 11.50
N GLY A 167 3.94 -1.07 11.76
CA GLY A 167 2.67 -0.41 11.50
C GLY A 167 2.12 -0.58 10.09
N GLU A 168 2.79 -1.28 9.19
CA GLU A 168 2.37 -1.46 7.79
C GLU A 168 2.53 -2.93 7.35
N PHE A 169 1.89 -3.33 6.25
CA PHE A 169 2.14 -4.65 5.65
C PHE A 169 3.14 -4.51 4.50
N ILE A 170 4.20 -5.32 4.53
CA ILE A 170 5.25 -5.34 3.50
C ILE A 170 5.51 -6.75 3.00
N ASN A 171 6.18 -6.87 1.86
CA ASN A 171 6.63 -8.15 1.33
C ASN A 171 7.60 -8.82 2.30
N LYS A 172 7.35 -10.10 2.59
CA LYS A 172 8.27 -10.97 3.31
C LYS A 172 9.44 -11.30 2.40
N ASN A 173 10.60 -10.75 2.73
CA ASN A 173 11.86 -10.98 2.03
C ASN A 173 12.87 -11.66 2.96
N ASN A 174 13.93 -12.20 2.38
CA ASN A 174 15.07 -12.69 3.14
C ASN A 174 15.74 -11.52 3.87
N THR A 175 16.33 -11.81 5.02
CA THR A 175 17.06 -10.84 5.86
C THR A 175 18.06 -10.06 5.01
N CYS A 176 17.99 -8.73 5.08
CA CYS A 176 18.99 -7.90 4.43
C CYS A 176 20.30 -7.98 5.21
N ASN A 177 21.38 -8.29 4.49
CA ASN A 177 22.73 -8.41 5.04
C ASN A 177 23.62 -7.23 4.61
N ILE A 178 23.04 -6.21 3.99
CA ILE A 178 23.77 -5.11 3.35
C ILE A 178 23.20 -3.79 3.87
N GLY A 179 24.06 -2.96 4.45
CA GLY A 179 23.67 -1.60 4.85
C GLY A 179 23.45 -0.68 3.65
N PHE A 180 23.35 0.61 3.93
CA PHE A 180 23.46 1.65 2.91
C PHE A 180 24.38 2.76 3.41
N ASP A 181 25.09 3.41 2.50
CA ASP A 181 25.82 4.66 2.76
C ASP A 181 24.91 5.85 2.44
N GLN A 182 24.14 5.73 1.35
CA GLN A 182 23.24 6.76 0.86
C GLN A 182 22.00 6.14 0.18
N LEU A 183 20.85 6.78 0.38
CA LEU A 183 19.59 6.51 -0.31
C LEU A 183 19.07 7.80 -0.94
N GLU A 184 18.90 7.81 -2.25
CA GLU A 184 18.31 8.93 -2.99
C GLU A 184 16.91 8.58 -3.45
N TYR A 185 16.01 9.56 -3.40
CA TYR A 185 14.63 9.42 -3.82
C TYR A 185 14.14 10.69 -4.50
N TYR A 186 13.48 10.56 -5.64
CA TYR A 186 12.76 11.65 -6.28
C TYR A 186 11.60 11.11 -7.11
N THR A 187 10.62 11.95 -7.37
CA THR A 187 9.48 11.62 -8.22
C THR A 187 9.43 12.53 -9.43
N THR A 188 9.15 11.98 -10.60
CA THR A 188 8.75 12.76 -11.77
C THR A 188 7.23 12.88 -11.80
N SER A 189 6.69 14.09 -11.96
CA SER A 189 5.24 14.29 -12.11
C SER A 189 4.76 13.93 -13.52
N ASN A 190 3.51 13.51 -13.66
CA ASN A 190 2.88 13.36 -14.97
C ASN A 190 2.46 14.73 -15.57
N TRP A 191 2.11 14.69 -16.85
CA TRP A 191 1.95 15.78 -17.83
C TRP A 191 1.03 16.97 -17.46
N LEU A 192 0.28 16.91 -16.36
CA LEU A 192 -0.65 17.98 -15.94
C LEU A 192 -0.08 18.95 -14.91
N ALA A 193 1.07 18.64 -14.32
CA ALA A 193 1.83 19.61 -13.54
C ALA A 193 3.00 20.11 -14.39
N SER A 194 2.75 21.21 -15.11
CA SER A 194 3.77 22.19 -15.51
C SER A 194 4.44 22.86 -14.30
N SER A 195 4.52 22.16 -13.16
CA SER A 195 5.33 22.61 -12.05
C SER A 195 6.77 22.30 -12.40
N TYR A 196 7.53 23.34 -12.73
CA TYR A 196 9.00 23.36 -12.68
C TYR A 196 9.57 23.05 -11.29
N LYS A 197 8.75 22.45 -10.41
CA LYS A 197 9.01 22.13 -9.03
C LYS A 197 9.09 20.64 -8.84
N TYR A 198 10.27 20.18 -8.48
CA TYR A 198 10.51 18.81 -8.05
C TYR A 198 11.52 18.84 -6.90
N SER A 199 11.43 17.83 -6.05
CA SER A 199 12.31 17.68 -4.89
C SER A 199 13.11 16.40 -5.02
N TYR A 200 14.42 16.49 -4.81
CA TYR A 200 15.31 15.36 -4.63
C TYR A 200 15.60 15.17 -3.15
N PHE A 201 15.54 13.93 -2.69
CA PHE A 201 15.86 13.56 -1.32
C PHE A 201 17.11 12.71 -1.30
N THR A 202 17.97 12.96 -0.32
CA THR A 202 19.16 12.14 -0.05
C THR A 202 19.22 11.87 1.44
N LEU A 203 19.09 10.61 1.84
CA LEU A 203 19.29 10.14 3.20
C LEU A 203 20.69 9.52 3.30
N PHE A 204 21.48 9.98 4.26
CA PHE A 204 22.81 9.45 4.56
C PHE A 204 22.74 8.47 5.74
N ALA A 205 23.68 7.53 5.78
CA ALA A 205 23.79 6.51 6.83
C ALA A 205 24.00 7.07 8.25
N ASN A 206 24.35 8.34 8.38
CA ASN A 206 24.47 9.05 9.66
C ASN A 206 23.16 9.72 10.10
N GLY A 207 22.06 9.50 9.38
CA GLY A 207 20.74 10.07 9.67
C GLY A 207 20.55 11.52 9.23
N VAL A 208 21.54 12.12 8.55
CA VAL A 208 21.31 13.39 7.85
C VAL A 208 20.41 13.12 6.65
N ILE A 209 19.40 13.97 6.47
CA ILE A 209 18.59 14.00 5.25
C ILE A 209 18.73 15.37 4.59
N ARG A 210 18.92 15.36 3.28
CA ARG A 210 18.99 16.53 2.41
C ARG A 210 17.80 16.52 1.47
N ARG A 211 17.19 17.69 1.28
CA ARG A 211 16.15 17.93 0.28
C ARG A 211 16.62 19.04 -0.65
N GLU A 212 16.60 18.78 -1.95
CA GLU A 212 16.90 19.77 -2.97
C GLU A 212 15.64 20.09 -3.75
N ASP A 213 15.13 21.31 -3.57
CA ASP A 213 13.96 21.81 -4.27
C ASP A 213 14.42 22.63 -5.48
N PHE A 214 13.95 22.24 -6.66
CA PHE A 214 14.17 22.97 -7.90
C PHE A 214 12.92 23.77 -8.23
N ASP A 215 13.05 25.01 -8.67
CA ASP A 215 11.91 25.86 -9.05
C ASP A 215 12.33 26.88 -10.11
N MET A 216 11.97 26.62 -11.37
CA MET A 216 12.22 27.51 -12.52
C MET A 216 13.70 27.94 -12.67
N GLY A 217 14.64 27.02 -12.42
CA GLY A 217 16.08 27.29 -12.47
C GLY A 217 16.67 27.86 -11.17
N ASN A 218 15.88 27.98 -10.10
CA ASN A 218 16.41 28.15 -8.75
C ASN A 218 16.55 26.78 -8.09
N ARG A 219 17.59 26.59 -7.29
CA ARG A 219 17.83 25.41 -6.46
C ARG A 219 17.96 25.83 -5.01
N LYS A 220 17.17 25.22 -4.13
CA LYS A 220 17.27 25.42 -2.68
C LYS A 220 17.59 24.08 -2.03
N ILE A 221 18.65 24.05 -1.23
CA ILE A 221 19.08 22.86 -0.51
C ILE A 221 18.75 23.05 0.95
N TYR A 222 17.94 22.14 1.47
CA TYR A 222 17.57 22.02 2.86
C TYR A 222 18.23 20.80 3.46
N GLN A 223 18.55 20.87 4.75
CA GLN A 223 19.10 19.76 5.50
C GLN A 223 18.45 19.69 6.88
N CYS A 224 18.26 18.48 7.40
CA CYS A 224 18.02 18.27 8.81
C CYS A 224 18.70 16.97 9.28
N GLN A 225 18.87 16.87 10.60
CA GLN A 225 19.28 15.62 11.26
C GLN A 225 18.02 14.91 11.73
N LEU A 226 17.80 13.68 11.28
CA LEU A 226 16.70 12.88 11.79
C LEU A 226 16.92 12.53 13.25
N LYS A 227 15.84 12.53 14.04
CA LYS A 227 15.83 11.93 15.36
C LYS A 227 16.21 10.45 15.23
N LYS A 228 16.98 9.95 16.20
CA LYS A 228 17.52 8.59 16.17
C LYS A 228 16.44 7.53 15.94
N GLU A 229 15.31 7.66 16.63
CA GLU A 229 14.19 6.71 16.57
C GLU A 229 13.58 6.64 15.15
N ILE A 230 13.48 7.80 14.49
CA ILE A 230 12.95 7.91 13.13
C ILE A 230 13.94 7.28 12.14
N PHE A 231 15.23 7.58 12.28
CA PHE A 231 16.28 7.02 11.44
C PHE A 231 16.37 5.49 11.59
N ASP A 232 16.42 4.99 12.83
CA ASP A 232 16.49 3.56 13.11
C ASP A 232 15.26 2.84 12.55
N SER A 233 14.07 3.43 12.66
CA SER A 233 12.84 2.88 12.05
C SER A 233 12.97 2.79 10.53
N LEU A 234 13.37 3.87 9.86
CA LEU A 234 13.51 3.88 8.40
C LEU A 234 14.62 2.93 7.92
N ASN A 235 15.75 2.85 8.62
CA ASN A 235 16.83 1.91 8.32
C ASN A 235 16.35 0.45 8.45
N ASN A 236 15.60 0.14 9.50
CA ASN A 236 15.00 -1.19 9.68
C ASN A 236 13.99 -1.51 8.58
N LEU A 237 13.19 -0.54 8.13
CA LEU A 237 12.29 -0.71 6.99
C LEU A 237 13.06 -0.98 5.69
N ILE A 238 14.09 -0.19 5.37
CA ILE A 238 14.94 -0.41 4.19
C ILE A 238 15.54 -1.83 4.20
N CYS A 239 16.03 -2.25 5.37
CA CYS A 239 16.55 -3.59 5.62
C CYS A 239 15.47 -4.66 5.41
N ALA A 240 14.28 -4.51 5.99
CA ALA A 240 13.19 -5.48 5.85
C ALA A 240 12.67 -5.61 4.41
N VAL A 241 12.62 -4.48 3.67
CA VAL A 241 12.23 -4.46 2.26
C VAL A 241 13.32 -5.08 1.37
N ASN A 242 14.58 -5.06 1.81
CA ASN A 242 15.72 -5.65 1.11
C ASN A 242 15.85 -5.15 -0.34
N LEU A 243 16.08 -3.84 -0.49
CA LEU A 243 16.12 -3.14 -1.78
C LEU A 243 17.08 -3.76 -2.82
N TRP A 244 18.14 -4.43 -2.37
CA TRP A 244 19.15 -5.05 -3.23
C TRP A 244 18.57 -6.18 -4.10
N GLU A 245 17.64 -6.97 -3.53
CA GLU A 245 16.98 -8.11 -4.18
C GLU A 245 15.80 -7.72 -5.07
N LEU A 246 15.37 -6.45 -5.02
CA LEU A 246 14.23 -5.98 -5.81
C LEU A 246 14.58 -5.84 -7.30
N LYS A 247 13.57 -5.91 -8.16
CA LYS A 247 13.74 -5.56 -9.58
C LYS A 247 14.18 -4.10 -9.71
N GLY A 248 15.03 -3.81 -10.70
CA GLY A 248 15.46 -2.44 -10.98
C GLY A 248 14.39 -1.58 -11.68
N ARG A 249 13.31 -2.20 -12.16
CA ARG A 249 12.22 -1.52 -12.87
C ARG A 249 10.89 -2.20 -12.58
N TYR A 250 9.89 -1.40 -12.24
CA TYR A 250 8.48 -1.77 -12.11
C TYR A 250 7.68 -0.88 -13.04
N GLU A 251 7.07 -1.46 -14.05
CA GLU A 251 6.23 -0.73 -15.00
C GLU A 251 5.04 -1.57 -15.42
N MET A 252 3.97 -0.87 -15.80
CA MET A 252 2.88 -1.48 -16.54
C MET A 252 3.04 -1.16 -18.01
N GLU A 253 2.89 -2.17 -18.84
CA GLU A 253 2.86 -1.99 -20.29
C GLU A 253 1.74 -1.00 -20.66
N ASN A 254 2.04 -0.07 -21.57
CA ASN A 254 1.11 0.94 -22.08
C ASN A 254 0.61 1.98 -21.05
N VAL A 255 1.23 2.07 -19.86
CA VAL A 255 0.96 3.14 -18.89
C VAL A 255 2.12 4.13 -18.91
N HIS A 256 1.99 5.17 -19.75
CA HIS A 256 3.02 6.19 -19.92
C HIS A 256 2.72 7.50 -19.17
N ASP A 257 1.50 7.66 -18.67
CA ASP A 257 0.99 8.93 -18.13
C ASP A 257 0.99 8.98 -16.59
N VAL A 258 1.79 8.14 -15.92
CA VAL A 258 1.88 8.09 -14.44
C VAL A 258 3.23 8.61 -13.96
N GLY A 259 3.22 9.28 -12.81
CA GLY A 259 4.47 9.78 -12.20
C GLY A 259 5.39 8.62 -11.81
N THR A 260 6.69 8.77 -12.01
CA THR A 260 7.68 7.72 -11.72
C THR A 260 8.40 8.03 -10.42
N SER A 261 8.47 7.06 -9.52
CA SER A 261 9.35 7.09 -8.36
C SER A 261 10.71 6.52 -8.73
N HIS A 262 11.77 7.27 -8.44
CA HIS A 262 13.14 6.85 -8.65
C HIS A 262 13.82 6.70 -7.29
N LEU A 263 14.39 5.52 -7.04
CA LEU A 263 15.13 5.21 -5.83
C LEU A 263 16.52 4.73 -6.18
N VAL A 264 17.54 5.30 -5.56
CA VAL A 264 18.94 4.87 -5.73
C VAL A 264 19.51 4.58 -4.35
N ILE A 265 19.96 3.35 -4.13
CA ILE A 265 20.64 2.95 -2.89
C ILE A 265 22.10 2.61 -3.21
N SER A 266 23.02 3.11 -2.39
CA SER A 266 24.44 2.81 -2.51
C SER A 266 25.02 2.25 -1.22
N TYR A 267 26.00 1.35 -1.35
CA TYR A 267 26.74 0.77 -0.23
C TYR A 267 28.12 0.28 -0.69
N LYS A 268 29.18 0.77 -0.05
CA LYS A 268 30.58 0.38 -0.31
C LYS A 268 30.93 0.38 -1.80
N GLY A 269 30.50 1.42 -2.52
CA GLY A 269 30.72 1.59 -3.97
C GLY A 269 29.77 0.81 -4.88
N THR A 270 28.91 -0.06 -4.35
CA THR A 270 27.83 -0.72 -5.10
C THR A 270 26.63 0.22 -5.18
N VAL A 271 25.96 0.29 -6.34
CA VAL A 271 24.78 1.12 -6.56
C VAL A 271 23.66 0.28 -7.16
N LYS A 272 22.45 0.40 -6.60
CA LYS A 272 21.22 -0.17 -7.14
C LYS A 272 20.23 0.96 -7.43
N LYS A 273 19.65 0.92 -8.63
CA LYS A 273 18.60 1.83 -9.07
C LYS A 273 17.29 1.06 -9.19
N ILE A 274 16.20 1.67 -8.75
CA ILE A 274 14.83 1.15 -8.85
C ILE A 274 13.95 2.27 -9.42
N ASP A 275 13.41 2.04 -10.60
CA ASP A 275 12.40 2.90 -11.22
C ASP A 275 11.02 2.26 -11.06
N ASP A 276 10.08 2.98 -10.44
CA ASP A 276 8.71 2.51 -10.18
C ASP A 276 7.68 3.45 -10.81
N TYR A 277 7.20 3.05 -11.99
CA TYR A 277 6.30 3.83 -12.85
C TYR A 277 4.88 3.80 -12.33
N GLY A 278 4.51 4.79 -11.51
CA GLY A 278 3.19 4.98 -10.91
C GLY A 278 3.03 4.37 -9.52
N HIS A 279 4.15 4.01 -8.86
CA HIS A 279 4.17 3.45 -7.50
C HIS A 279 3.52 2.05 -7.42
N TRP A 280 3.78 1.22 -8.45
CA TRP A 280 3.22 -0.13 -8.64
C TRP A 280 4.15 -1.24 -8.14
N GLY A 281 5.27 -0.88 -7.54
CA GLY A 281 6.25 -1.78 -6.98
C GLY A 281 5.67 -2.69 -5.90
N ASN A 282 6.56 -3.23 -5.08
CA ASN A 282 6.13 -4.07 -3.98
C ASN A 282 5.58 -3.22 -2.81
N PHE A 283 4.89 -3.86 -1.88
CA PHE A 283 4.30 -3.20 -0.72
C PHE A 283 5.32 -2.47 0.15
N GLY A 284 6.51 -3.05 0.28
CA GLY A 284 7.63 -2.44 0.99
C GLY A 284 8.08 -1.10 0.41
N LEU A 285 8.22 -1.03 -0.92
CA LEU A 285 8.60 0.19 -1.64
C LEU A 285 7.56 1.30 -1.43
N ALA A 286 6.27 0.98 -1.52
CA ALA A 286 5.20 1.95 -1.27
C ALA A 286 5.29 2.55 0.15
N VAL A 287 5.61 1.74 1.15
CA VAL A 287 5.80 2.21 2.53
C VAL A 287 7.05 3.09 2.65
N ILE A 288 8.16 2.76 1.98
CA ILE A 288 9.36 3.61 1.93
C ILE A 288 9.02 4.97 1.31
N TYR A 289 8.35 5.00 0.16
CA TYR A 289 7.97 6.25 -0.51
C TYR A 289 7.06 7.13 0.36
N LYS A 290 6.05 6.52 1.00
CA LYS A 290 5.16 7.21 1.95
C LYS A 290 5.95 7.78 3.13
N THR A 291 6.92 7.04 3.64
CA THR A 291 7.76 7.47 4.77
C THR A 291 8.65 8.65 4.36
N LEU A 292 9.34 8.56 3.23
CA LEU A 292 10.16 9.66 2.70
C LEU A 292 9.30 10.91 2.40
N SER A 293 8.11 10.72 1.84
CA SER A 293 7.15 11.81 1.61
C SER A 293 6.71 12.49 2.90
N ARG A 294 6.48 11.75 4.00
CA ARG A 294 6.17 12.34 5.31
C ARG A 294 7.35 13.11 5.89
N LEU A 295 8.56 12.54 5.83
CA LEU A 295 9.78 13.24 6.26
C LEU A 295 9.97 14.57 5.52
N SER A 296 9.58 14.65 4.25
CA SER A 296 9.62 15.90 3.49
C SER A 296 8.77 17.04 4.08
N LYS A 297 7.68 16.71 4.78
CA LYS A 297 6.69 17.66 5.31
C LYS A 297 6.89 17.94 6.79
N ASP A 298 7.26 16.91 7.55
CA ASP A 298 7.17 16.92 9.01
C ASP A 298 8.52 17.19 9.70
N SER A 299 9.59 17.41 8.93
CA SER A 299 10.93 17.64 9.48
C SER A 299 11.28 19.12 9.66
N ASP A 300 12.13 19.41 10.65
CA ASP A 300 12.66 20.75 10.93
C ASP A 300 13.80 21.11 9.95
N TRP A 301 13.42 21.52 8.74
CA TRP A 301 14.36 21.83 7.66
C TRP A 301 15.14 23.13 7.88
N VAL A 302 16.46 23.07 7.72
CA VAL A 302 17.34 24.25 7.67
C VAL A 302 17.80 24.47 6.23
N LEU A 303 17.57 25.67 5.69
CA LEU A 303 18.12 26.07 4.39
C LEU A 303 19.65 26.23 4.53
N ILE A 304 20.41 25.47 3.75
CA ILE A 304 21.88 25.49 3.79
C ILE A 304 22.50 26.10 2.54
N GLU A 305 21.79 26.08 1.41
CA GLU A 305 22.26 26.64 0.14
C GLU A 305 21.09 27.12 -0.71
N GLN A 306 21.26 28.23 -1.41
CA GLN A 306 20.31 28.72 -2.41
C GLN A 306 21.09 29.23 -3.63
N ILE A 307 20.81 28.62 -4.78
CA ILE A 307 21.34 29.02 -6.08
C ILE A 307 20.17 29.61 -6.87
N THR A 308 20.35 30.80 -7.43
CA THR A 308 19.33 31.42 -8.27
C THR A 308 19.76 31.44 -9.73
N LYS A 309 18.79 31.52 -10.65
CA LYS A 309 19.06 31.60 -12.10
C LYS A 309 19.97 32.79 -12.49
N LYS A 310 20.10 33.82 -11.62
CA LYS A 310 21.02 34.95 -11.83
C LYS A 310 22.49 34.57 -11.57
N ASP A 311 22.74 33.51 -10.81
CA ASP A 311 24.07 33.08 -10.39
C ASP A 311 24.74 32.16 -11.43
N GLU A 312 23.96 31.53 -12.32
CA GLU A 312 24.46 30.64 -13.37
C GLU A 312 25.22 31.35 -14.51
N GLY A 313 25.11 32.68 -14.62
CA GLY A 313 25.81 33.49 -15.63
C GLY A 313 27.17 34.05 -15.20
N LYS A 314 27.74 33.59 -14.07
CA LYS A 314 28.97 34.14 -13.47
C LYS A 314 30.15 33.15 -13.39
N TYR A 315 30.05 31.99 -14.03
CA TYR A 315 31.13 30.99 -14.09
C TYR A 315 31.70 30.86 -15.50
#